data_AF-A0A931P8D1-F1
#
_entry.id   AF-A0A931P8D1-F1
#
_cell.length_a   1.000
_cell.length_b   1.000
_cell.length_c   1.000
_cell.angle_alpha   90.00
_cell.angle_beta   90.00
_cell.angle_gamma   90.00
#
_symmetry.space_group_name_H-M   'P 1'
#
loop_
_entity.id
_entity.type
_entity.pdbx_description
1 polymer ?
#
loop_
_entity_poly.entity_id
_entity_poly.type
_entity_poly.pdbx_seq_one_letter_code
_entity_poly.pdbx_strand_id
1 'polypeptide(L)'
;MMNKILTILMGTLLFVSSAFAAENRNTCTSYLDEIAKNLSRIENIIPNIPPEEIKFLEKEYGAIFGEGEKRFDSSKDKRFLTLLERPYYFAWVLREKLDKAKDLLGSNQNLPIDATLKIQIRTSAYLPYLLANVSTEWGKYTDNRSGDITVKQAYEGTGAATSLNGIYGRFISCIADKLDHR
;
A
#
# COMPACT_ATOMS: atom_id res chain seq x y z
N MET A 1 57.03 20.16 -23.80
CA MET A 1 56.71 18.90 -23.10
C MET A 1 56.54 19.21 -21.61
N MET A 2 55.31 19.32 -21.12
CA MET A 2 55.00 19.53 -19.69
C MET A 2 53.72 18.77 -19.31
N ASN A 3 53.91 17.82 -18.39
CA ASN A 3 53.02 17.27 -17.36
C ASN A 3 51.51 17.11 -17.60
N LYS A 4 51.10 15.86 -17.87
CA LYS A 4 49.72 15.33 -17.74
C LYS A 4 49.53 14.47 -16.47
N ILE A 5 50.05 14.89 -15.31
CA ILE A 5 49.89 14.11 -14.06
C ILE A 5 48.98 14.81 -13.04
N LEU A 6 48.61 16.08 -13.25
CA LEU A 6 47.86 16.86 -12.26
C LEU A 6 46.35 16.99 -12.55
N THR A 7 45.70 15.94 -13.07
CA THR A 7 44.24 15.98 -13.32
C THR A 7 43.50 14.72 -12.87
N ILE A 8 44.20 13.72 -12.34
CA ILE A 8 43.57 12.46 -11.89
C ILE A 8 43.17 12.51 -10.40
N LEU A 9 43.72 13.44 -9.60
CA LEU A 9 43.51 13.44 -8.14
C LEU A 9 42.26 14.18 -7.61
N MET A 10 41.47 14.86 -8.46
CA MET A 10 40.24 15.57 -8.01
C MET A 10 38.94 14.94 -8.55
N GLY A 11 39.02 13.89 -9.37
CA GLY A 11 37.84 13.23 -9.96
C GLY A 11 37.21 12.13 -9.10
N THR A 12 37.91 11.64 -8.09
CA THR A 12 37.47 10.48 -7.28
C THR A 12 36.72 10.86 -6.00
N LEU A 13 36.64 12.13 -5.62
CA LEU A 13 35.92 12.55 -4.40
C LEU A 13 34.42 12.82 -4.60
N LEU A 14 33.92 12.86 -5.84
CA LEU A 14 32.49 13.08 -6.14
C LEU A 14 31.74 11.80 -6.55
N PHE A 15 32.45 10.70 -6.82
CA PHE A 15 31.84 9.41 -7.19
C PHE A 15 31.67 8.45 -6.01
N VAL A 16 32.36 8.68 -4.89
CA VAL A 16 32.26 7.80 -3.71
C VAL A 16 31.03 8.15 -2.87
N SER A 17 30.67 9.44 -2.79
CA SER A 17 29.49 9.91 -2.05
C SER A 17 28.15 9.53 -2.69
N SER A 18 28.11 9.33 -4.02
CA SER A 18 26.93 8.85 -4.75
C SER A 18 26.76 7.34 -4.65
N ALA A 19 27.84 6.56 -4.55
CA ALA A 19 27.79 5.12 -4.31
C ALA A 19 27.31 4.78 -2.89
N PHE A 20 27.83 5.46 -1.86
CA PHE A 20 27.34 5.27 -0.48
C PHE A 20 25.89 5.74 -0.31
N ALA A 21 25.46 6.80 -1.00
CA ALA A 21 24.05 7.21 -0.98
C ALA A 21 23.13 6.25 -1.76
N ALA A 22 23.63 5.55 -2.79
CA ALA A 22 22.88 4.55 -3.56
C ALA A 22 22.80 3.18 -2.86
N GLU A 23 23.88 2.74 -2.22
CA GLU A 23 23.93 1.50 -1.47
C GLU A 23 23.04 1.55 -0.21
N ASN A 24 22.93 2.75 0.39
CA ASN A 24 22.10 3.01 1.57
C ASN A 24 20.61 3.23 1.24
N ARG A 25 20.27 3.59 -0.02
CA ARG A 25 18.88 3.65 -0.54
C ARG A 25 18.27 2.27 -0.75
N ASN A 26 19.08 1.29 -1.14
CA ASN A 26 18.61 -0.02 -1.60
C ASN A 26 18.02 -0.92 -0.50
N THR A 27 18.32 -0.67 0.77
CA THR A 27 17.88 -1.57 1.85
C THR A 27 16.49 -1.25 2.38
N CYS A 28 16.17 0.00 2.76
CA CYS A 28 14.83 0.31 3.30
C CYS A 28 13.73 0.32 2.23
N THR A 29 14.02 0.79 1.02
CA THR A 29 13.04 0.84 -0.09
C THR A 29 12.60 -0.55 -0.55
N SER A 30 13.43 -1.58 -0.37
CA SER A 30 13.07 -2.97 -0.66
C SER A 30 11.83 -3.46 0.10
N TYR A 31 11.56 -2.90 1.30
CA TYR A 31 10.34 -3.19 2.04
C TYR A 31 9.09 -2.60 1.38
N LEU A 32 9.20 -1.45 0.71
CA LEU A 32 8.10 -0.87 -0.08
C LEU A 32 7.78 -1.74 -1.30
N ASP A 33 8.81 -2.29 -1.94
CA ASP A 33 8.63 -3.24 -3.05
C ASP A 33 7.98 -4.55 -2.59
N GLU A 34 8.36 -5.04 -1.40
CA GLU A 34 7.73 -6.22 -0.78
C GLU A 34 6.24 -5.96 -0.46
N ILE A 35 5.89 -4.75 0.03
CA ILE A 35 4.49 -4.32 0.21
C ILE A 35 3.77 -4.32 -1.15
N ALA A 36 4.34 -3.70 -2.19
CA ALA A 36 3.74 -3.65 -3.52
C ALA A 36 3.45 -5.05 -4.08
N LYS A 37 4.39 -5.98 -3.89
CA LYS A 37 4.24 -7.38 -4.29
C LYS A 37 3.08 -8.07 -3.56
N ASN A 38 2.94 -7.85 -2.26
CA ASN A 38 1.84 -8.45 -1.50
C ASN A 38 0.49 -7.82 -1.81
N LEU A 39 0.41 -6.51 -2.04
CA LEU A 39 -0.81 -5.86 -2.55
C LEU A 39 -1.23 -6.46 -3.90
N SER A 40 -0.28 -6.64 -4.82
CA SER A 40 -0.54 -7.25 -6.14
C SER A 40 -0.97 -8.73 -6.04
N ARG A 41 -0.41 -9.47 -5.08
CA ARG A 41 -0.84 -10.86 -4.82
C ARG A 41 -2.30 -10.93 -4.37
N ILE A 42 -2.71 -10.07 -3.45
CA ILE A 42 -4.09 -10.01 -2.98
C ILE A 42 -5.01 -9.62 -4.15
N GLU A 43 -4.67 -8.57 -4.89
CA GLU A 43 -5.46 -8.11 -6.04
C GLU A 43 -5.71 -9.21 -7.07
N ASN A 44 -4.66 -9.98 -7.43
CA ASN A 44 -4.76 -11.06 -8.41
C ASN A 44 -5.66 -12.22 -7.98
N ILE A 45 -5.99 -12.34 -6.68
CA ILE A 45 -6.90 -13.35 -6.18
C ILE A 45 -8.36 -12.90 -6.30
N ILE A 46 -8.61 -11.59 -6.30
CA ILE A 46 -9.97 -11.05 -6.31
C ILE A 46 -10.61 -11.29 -7.67
N PRO A 47 -11.82 -11.89 -7.74
CA PRO A 47 -12.51 -12.14 -8.99
C PRO A 47 -12.74 -10.86 -9.76
N ASN A 48 -12.85 -10.98 -11.09
CA ASN A 48 -13.23 -9.85 -11.91
C ASN A 48 -14.68 -9.46 -11.60
N ILE A 49 -14.90 -8.18 -11.33
CA ILE A 49 -16.22 -7.65 -10.98
C ILE A 49 -16.85 -7.09 -12.26
N PRO A 50 -18.08 -7.52 -12.62
CA PRO A 50 -18.73 -7.01 -13.82
C PRO A 50 -18.91 -5.48 -13.78
N PRO A 51 -18.66 -4.74 -14.88
CA PRO A 51 -18.73 -3.27 -14.89
C PRO A 51 -20.09 -2.70 -14.46
N GLU A 52 -21.18 -3.40 -14.75
CA GLU A 52 -22.52 -3.06 -14.32
C GLU A 52 -22.70 -3.16 -12.80
N GLU A 53 -22.06 -4.15 -12.17
CA GLU A 53 -22.06 -4.32 -10.72
C GLU A 53 -21.21 -3.22 -10.08
N ILE A 54 -20.03 -2.91 -10.63
CA ILE A 54 -19.21 -1.79 -10.17
C ILE A 54 -20.02 -0.48 -10.14
N LYS A 55 -20.67 -0.13 -11.25
CA LYS A 55 -21.49 1.09 -11.35
C LYS A 55 -22.63 1.11 -10.33
N PHE A 56 -23.26 -0.03 -10.08
CA PHE A 56 -24.32 -0.14 -9.09
C PHE A 56 -23.75 0.07 -7.67
N LEU A 57 -22.69 -0.64 -7.32
CA LEU A 57 -22.05 -0.56 -6.01
C LEU A 57 -21.54 0.85 -5.71
N GLU A 58 -20.86 1.50 -6.67
CA GLU A 58 -20.40 2.88 -6.55
C GLU A 58 -21.55 3.86 -6.29
N LYS A 59 -22.64 3.74 -7.05
CA LYS A 59 -23.82 4.59 -6.90
C LYS A 59 -24.47 4.42 -5.53
N GLU A 60 -24.71 3.18 -5.12
CA GLU A 60 -25.39 2.88 -3.87
C GLU A 60 -24.54 3.22 -2.66
N TYR A 61 -23.25 2.89 -2.70
CA TYR A 61 -22.28 3.28 -1.68
C TYR A 61 -22.17 4.80 -1.58
N GLY A 62 -22.02 5.49 -2.71
CA GLY A 62 -22.00 6.95 -2.77
C GLY A 62 -23.26 7.59 -2.21
N ALA A 63 -24.44 7.00 -2.41
CA ALA A 63 -25.68 7.52 -1.85
C ALA A 63 -25.85 7.26 -0.34
N ILE A 64 -25.14 6.27 0.21
CA ILE A 64 -25.11 6.00 1.66
C ILE A 64 -24.14 6.93 2.38
N PHE A 65 -22.98 7.17 1.78
CA PHE A 65 -21.86 7.88 2.43
C PHE A 65 -21.60 9.30 1.91
N GLY A 66 -22.27 9.73 0.82
CA GLY A 66 -22.04 10.99 0.13
C GLY A 66 -22.89 12.18 0.59
N GLU A 67 -23.92 11.97 1.41
CA GLU A 67 -24.64 13.06 2.06
C GLU A 67 -23.97 13.38 3.41
N GLY A 68 -23.37 14.56 3.51
CA GLY A 68 -22.49 14.99 4.59
C GLY A 68 -22.90 14.57 6.02
N GLU A 69 -21.93 13.96 6.71
CA GLU A 69 -21.74 13.92 8.17
C GLU A 69 -22.97 13.71 9.08
N LYS A 70 -23.99 12.96 8.66
CA LYS A 70 -24.85 12.32 9.66
C LYS A 70 -24.14 11.07 10.14
N ARG A 71 -23.97 10.94 11.47
CA ARG A 71 -23.46 9.73 12.13
C ARG A 71 -24.18 8.52 11.55
N PHE A 72 -23.50 7.87 10.61
CA PHE A 72 -24.04 6.78 9.85
C PHE A 72 -24.03 5.54 10.75
N ASP A 73 -25.19 5.19 11.30
CA ASP A 73 -25.37 3.92 12.00
C ASP A 73 -25.61 2.83 10.95
N SER A 74 -24.52 2.28 10.43
CA SER A 74 -24.52 1.23 9.41
C SER A 74 -25.35 0.02 9.80
N SER A 75 -25.58 -0.21 11.10
CA SER A 75 -26.36 -1.36 11.59
C SER A 75 -27.87 -1.24 11.38
N LYS A 76 -28.38 -0.02 11.10
CA LYS A 76 -29.82 0.24 10.95
C LYS A 76 -30.21 0.71 9.55
N ASP A 77 -29.23 1.00 8.70
CA ASP A 77 -29.50 1.43 7.34
C ASP A 77 -29.83 0.23 6.45
N LYS A 78 -31.11 0.13 6.05
CA LYS A 78 -31.60 -0.96 5.19
C LYS A 78 -30.86 -1.04 3.86
N ARG A 79 -30.42 0.11 3.32
CA ARG A 79 -29.71 0.18 2.04
C ARG A 79 -28.30 -0.39 2.18
N PHE A 80 -27.64 -0.09 3.29
CA PHE A 80 -26.35 -0.69 3.61
C PHE A 80 -26.44 -2.19 3.89
N LEU A 81 -27.43 -2.64 4.66
CA LEU A 81 -27.65 -4.08 4.87
C LEU A 81 -27.92 -4.79 3.54
N THR A 82 -28.67 -4.16 2.64
CA THR A 82 -28.89 -4.68 1.28
C THR A 82 -27.58 -4.77 0.49
N LEU A 83 -26.65 -3.80 0.64
CA LEU A 83 -25.33 -3.87 0.01
C LEU A 83 -24.49 -5.03 0.53
N LEU A 84 -24.52 -5.32 1.84
CA LEU A 84 -23.77 -6.46 2.40
C LEU A 84 -24.19 -7.80 1.77
N GLU A 85 -25.46 -7.91 1.37
CA GLU A 85 -26.03 -9.08 0.70
C GLU A 85 -25.78 -9.12 -0.81
N ARG A 86 -25.15 -8.10 -1.41
CA ARG A 86 -24.90 -8.06 -2.85
C ARG A 86 -23.70 -8.91 -3.28
N PRO A 87 -23.79 -9.60 -4.44
CA PRO A 87 -22.62 -10.16 -5.11
C PRO A 87 -21.49 -9.15 -5.24
N TYR A 88 -20.26 -9.64 -5.10
CA TYR A 88 -19.04 -8.84 -5.26
C TYR A 88 -18.87 -7.63 -4.33
N TYR A 89 -19.80 -7.30 -3.44
CA TYR A 89 -19.68 -6.12 -2.56
C TYR A 89 -18.36 -6.12 -1.79
N PHE A 90 -18.05 -7.20 -1.07
CA PHE A 90 -16.80 -7.29 -0.31
C PHE A 90 -15.55 -7.34 -1.21
N ALA A 91 -15.65 -7.95 -2.40
CA ALA A 91 -14.57 -7.94 -3.38
C ALA A 91 -14.28 -6.53 -3.91
N TRP A 92 -15.33 -5.76 -4.17
CA TRP A 92 -15.27 -4.37 -4.63
C TRP A 92 -14.69 -3.46 -3.54
N VAL A 93 -15.19 -3.56 -2.30
CA VAL A 93 -14.64 -2.79 -1.17
C VAL A 93 -13.16 -3.10 -0.96
N LEU A 94 -12.75 -4.36 -1.07
CA LEU A 94 -11.34 -4.74 -0.98
C LEU A 94 -10.50 -4.12 -2.11
N ARG A 95 -10.98 -4.13 -3.36
CA ARG A 95 -10.31 -3.45 -4.50
C ARG A 95 -10.13 -1.96 -4.24
N GLU A 96 -11.18 -1.28 -3.78
CA GLU A 96 -11.11 0.13 -3.39
C GLU A 96 -10.05 0.44 -2.33
N LYS A 97 -9.84 -0.47 -1.36
CA LYS A 97 -8.77 -0.31 -0.36
C LYS A 97 -7.38 -0.59 -0.93
N LEU A 98 -7.26 -1.59 -1.81
CA LEU A 98 -6.02 -1.91 -2.50
C LEU A 98 -5.55 -0.75 -3.38
N ASP A 99 -6.44 -0.16 -4.17
CA ASP A 99 -6.11 0.95 -5.07
C ASP A 99 -5.61 2.16 -4.27
N LYS A 100 -6.31 2.53 -3.19
CA LYS A 100 -5.86 3.60 -2.27
C LYS A 100 -4.50 3.32 -1.66
N ALA A 101 -4.25 2.08 -1.24
CA ALA A 101 -2.96 1.69 -0.68
C ALA A 101 -1.83 1.76 -1.73
N LYS A 102 -2.09 1.30 -2.95
CA LYS A 102 -1.14 1.36 -4.07
C LYS A 102 -0.83 2.78 -4.52
N ASP A 103 -1.84 3.64 -4.63
CA ASP A 103 -1.66 5.05 -5.01
C ASP A 103 -0.76 5.79 -4.01
N LEU A 104 -1.00 5.57 -2.71
CA LEU A 104 -0.15 6.16 -1.67
C LEU A 104 1.25 5.52 -1.64
N LEU A 105 1.35 4.21 -1.88
CA LEU A 105 2.64 3.53 -1.96
C LEU A 105 3.49 4.06 -3.13
N GLY A 106 2.91 4.19 -4.32
CA GLY A 106 3.57 4.78 -5.49
C GLY A 106 3.96 6.24 -5.23
N SER A 107 3.12 7.00 -4.54
CA SER A 107 3.47 8.36 -4.10
C SER A 107 4.68 8.38 -3.16
N ASN A 108 4.79 7.41 -2.24
CA ASN A 108 5.93 7.28 -1.32
C ASN A 108 7.20 6.79 -2.01
N GLN A 109 7.11 5.85 -2.96
CA GLN A 109 8.26 5.37 -3.75
C GLN A 109 8.89 6.48 -4.61
N ASN A 110 8.08 7.46 -5.04
CA ASN A 110 8.54 8.60 -5.86
C ASN A 110 9.07 9.78 -5.04
N LEU A 111 9.12 9.70 -3.70
CA LEU A 111 9.64 10.79 -2.88
C LEU A 111 11.16 10.90 -3.01
N PRO A 112 11.70 12.12 -3.18
CA PRO A 112 13.14 12.34 -3.14
C PRO A 112 13.73 11.85 -1.80
N ILE A 113 14.85 11.14 -1.85
CA ILE A 113 15.52 10.65 -0.64
C ILE A 113 16.12 11.79 0.21
N ASP A 114 16.33 12.96 -0.39
CA ASP A 114 16.71 14.20 0.29
C ASP A 114 15.49 15.03 0.77
N ALA A 115 14.26 14.60 0.45
CA ALA A 115 13.06 15.19 1.03
C ALA A 115 13.13 15.02 2.55
N THR A 116 12.89 16.11 3.27
CA THR A 116 13.06 16.20 4.71
C THR A 116 12.39 15.01 5.39
N LEU A 117 13.04 14.41 6.39
CA LEU A 117 12.52 13.32 7.21
C LEU A 117 11.03 13.50 7.60
N LYS A 118 10.64 14.74 7.91
CA LYS A 118 9.27 15.13 8.26
C LYS A 118 8.23 14.85 7.16
N ILE A 119 8.62 14.98 5.89
CA ILE A 119 7.77 14.68 4.72
C ILE A 119 7.60 13.17 4.60
N GLN A 120 8.70 12.41 4.66
CA GLN A 120 8.67 10.95 4.61
C GLN A 120 7.88 10.34 5.77
N ILE A 121 8.05 10.83 6.99
CA ILE A 121 7.27 10.39 8.16
C ILE A 121 5.78 10.73 7.96
N ARG A 122 5.43 11.93 7.48
CA ARG A 122 4.03 12.33 7.28
C ARG A 122 3.32 11.50 6.21
N THR A 123 3.97 11.24 5.08
CA THR A 123 3.38 10.44 3.99
C THR A 123 3.39 8.95 4.31
N SER A 124 4.33 8.48 5.12
CA SER A 124 4.35 7.10 5.62
C SER A 124 3.28 6.89 6.69
N ALA A 125 3.02 7.85 7.59
CA ALA A 125 2.10 7.67 8.72
C ALA A 125 0.66 7.25 8.35
N TYR A 126 0.20 7.56 7.14
CA TYR A 126 -1.13 7.15 6.67
C TYR A 126 -1.15 5.77 5.99
N LEU A 127 -0.03 5.31 5.42
CA LEU A 127 0.09 4.01 4.79
C LEU A 127 -0.27 2.82 5.71
N PRO A 128 0.16 2.73 6.99
CA PRO A 128 -0.20 1.59 7.84
C PRO A 128 -1.70 1.51 8.11
N TYR A 129 -2.40 2.65 8.15
CA TYR A 129 -3.87 2.64 8.24
C TYR A 129 -4.51 2.03 6.98
N LEU A 130 -4.02 2.37 5.79
CA LEU A 130 -4.50 1.78 4.54
C LEU A 130 -4.17 0.29 4.42
N LEU A 131 -2.97 -0.12 4.82
CA LEU A 131 -2.56 -1.53 4.84
C LEU A 131 -3.40 -2.35 5.83
N ALA A 132 -3.68 -1.80 7.03
CA ALA A 132 -4.57 -2.42 7.98
C ALA A 132 -6.00 -2.58 7.44
N ASN A 133 -6.52 -1.57 6.73
CA ASN A 133 -7.82 -1.69 6.06
C ASN A 133 -7.83 -2.80 5.01
N VAL A 134 -6.77 -2.95 4.21
CA VAL A 134 -6.66 -4.08 3.26
C VAL A 134 -6.72 -5.41 4.01
N SER A 135 -5.99 -5.56 5.11
CA SER A 135 -6.04 -6.80 5.92
C SER A 135 -7.44 -7.06 6.51
N THR A 136 -8.12 -6.02 7.01
CA THR A 136 -9.47 -6.15 7.57
C THR A 136 -10.51 -6.49 6.50
N GLU A 137 -10.48 -5.82 5.35
CA GLU A 137 -11.43 -6.08 4.26
C GLU A 137 -11.17 -7.43 3.59
N TRP A 138 -9.91 -7.90 3.58
CA TRP A 138 -9.60 -9.28 3.19
C TRP A 138 -10.33 -10.30 4.06
N GLY A 139 -10.28 -10.15 5.39
CA GLY A 139 -10.99 -11.04 6.32
C GLY A 139 -12.50 -11.05 6.07
N LYS A 140 -13.11 -9.86 5.90
CA LYS A 140 -14.54 -9.75 5.57
C LYS A 140 -14.89 -10.41 4.24
N TYR A 141 -14.02 -10.25 3.23
CA TYR A 141 -14.20 -10.87 1.93
C TYR A 141 -14.18 -12.40 2.03
N THR A 142 -13.23 -12.98 2.76
CA THR A 142 -13.14 -14.44 2.96
C THR A 142 -14.28 -15.00 3.81
N ASP A 143 -14.77 -14.24 4.79
CA ASP A 143 -15.84 -14.68 5.70
C ASP A 143 -17.22 -14.70 5.03
N ASN A 144 -17.46 -13.84 4.04
CA ASN A 144 -18.81 -13.62 3.50
C ASN A 144 -19.09 -14.29 2.15
N ARG A 145 -18.09 -14.65 1.33
CA ARG A 145 -18.28 -15.40 0.05
C ARG A 145 -17.02 -16.11 -0.42
N SER A 146 -16.92 -17.42 -0.22
CA SER A 146 -15.88 -18.28 -0.85
C SER A 146 -16.45 -19.23 -1.91
N GLY A 147 -17.46 -18.79 -2.66
CA GLY A 147 -17.85 -19.49 -3.90
C GLY A 147 -16.86 -19.26 -5.06
N ASP A 148 -16.19 -18.09 -5.06
CA ASP A 148 -15.38 -17.62 -6.20
C ASP A 148 -13.86 -17.72 -5.96
N ILE A 149 -13.44 -18.13 -4.76
CA ILE A 149 -12.02 -18.35 -4.42
C ILE A 149 -11.82 -19.71 -3.76
N THR A 150 -10.72 -20.36 -4.11
CA THR A 150 -10.30 -21.64 -3.52
C THR A 150 -9.72 -21.44 -2.11
N VAL A 151 -9.70 -22.51 -1.30
CA VAL A 151 -9.02 -22.52 0.01
C VAL A 151 -7.54 -22.11 -0.11
N LYS A 152 -6.88 -22.54 -1.19
CA LYS A 152 -5.48 -22.17 -1.48
C LYS A 152 -5.35 -20.66 -1.67
N GLN A 153 -6.21 -20.06 -2.48
CA GLN A 153 -6.24 -18.62 -2.70
C GLN A 153 -6.56 -17.85 -1.40
N ALA A 154 -7.48 -18.36 -0.58
CA ALA A 154 -7.79 -17.78 0.72
C ALA A 154 -6.57 -17.78 1.66
N TYR A 155 -5.81 -18.88 1.68
CA TYR A 155 -4.57 -18.99 2.46
C TYR A 155 -3.48 -18.05 1.94
N GLU A 156 -3.26 -18.02 0.62
CA GLU A 156 -2.25 -17.15 -0.02
C GLU A 156 -2.53 -15.67 0.24
N GLY A 157 -3.78 -15.23 0.07
CA GLY A 157 -4.17 -13.85 0.34
C GLY A 157 -4.11 -13.50 1.82
N THR A 158 -4.42 -14.44 2.72
CA THR A 158 -4.25 -14.22 4.18
C THR A 158 -2.78 -14.01 4.54
N GLY A 159 -1.89 -14.85 4.02
CA GLY A 159 -0.45 -14.69 4.23
C GLY A 159 0.07 -13.35 3.71
N ALA A 160 -0.37 -12.93 2.51
CA ALA A 160 -0.04 -11.63 1.97
C ALA A 160 -0.60 -10.49 2.83
N ALA A 161 -1.88 -10.54 3.21
CA ALA A 161 -2.55 -9.51 4.00
C ALA A 161 -1.96 -9.32 5.40
N THR A 162 -1.59 -10.41 6.09
CA THR A 162 -0.92 -10.34 7.40
C THR A 162 0.48 -9.75 7.27
N SER A 163 1.20 -10.06 6.18
CA SER A 163 2.57 -9.59 5.99
C SER A 163 2.68 -8.08 5.81
N LEU A 164 1.66 -7.41 5.24
CA LEU A 164 1.70 -5.98 4.92
C LEU A 164 2.10 -5.10 6.12
N ASN A 165 1.44 -5.28 7.27
CA ASN A 165 1.72 -4.51 8.48
C ASN A 165 3.11 -4.83 9.06
N GLY A 166 3.51 -6.11 9.01
CA GLY A 166 4.84 -6.54 9.48
C GLY A 166 5.98 -5.97 8.63
N ILE A 167 5.82 -5.95 7.30
CA ILE A 167 6.81 -5.38 6.37
C ILE A 167 6.91 -3.87 6.58
N TYR A 168 5.78 -3.18 6.73
CA TYR A 168 5.78 -1.75 6.98
C TYR A 168 6.45 -1.38 8.31
N GLY A 169 6.26 -2.19 9.36
CA GLY A 169 7.00 -2.04 10.61
C GLY A 169 8.52 -2.08 10.41
N ARG A 170 9.01 -3.03 9.60
CA ARG A 170 10.44 -3.13 9.25
C ARG A 170 10.94 -1.93 8.44
N PHE A 171 10.12 -1.40 7.53
CA PHE A 171 10.44 -0.18 6.80
C PHE A 171 10.67 1.01 7.76
N ILE A 172 9.77 1.20 8.72
CA ILE A 172 9.88 2.30 9.69
C ILE A 172 11.08 2.13 10.61
N SER A 173 11.33 0.91 11.12
CA SER A 173 12.55 0.63 11.90
C SER A 173 13.82 0.92 11.09
N CYS A 174 13.86 0.48 9.83
CA CYS A 174 14.99 0.74 8.94
C CYS A 174 15.25 2.24 8.75
N ILE A 175 14.19 3.04 8.53
CA ILE A 175 14.33 4.50 8.45
C ILE A 175 14.81 5.06 9.79
N ALA A 176 14.25 4.63 10.92
CA ALA A 176 14.62 5.12 12.25
C ALA A 176 16.11 4.90 12.56
N ASP A 177 16.62 3.68 12.33
CA ASP A 177 18.03 3.35 12.57
C ASP A 177 18.97 4.23 11.73
N LYS A 178 18.58 4.55 10.49
CA LYS A 178 19.38 5.42 9.61
C LYS A 178 19.42 6.89 10.07
N LEU A 179 18.52 7.29 10.97
CA LEU A 179 18.47 8.66 11.51
C LEU A 179 19.26 8.79 12.80
N ASP A 180 19.30 7.74 13.60
CA ASP A 180 20.08 7.70 14.85
C ASP A 180 21.59 7.70 14.58
N HIS A 181 22.00 7.29 13.37
CA HIS A 181 23.39 7.30 12.91
C HIS A 181 23.81 8.56 12.11
N ARG A 182 23.02 9.64 12.15
CA ARG A 182 23.38 10.96 11.57
C ARG A 182 23.70 11.97 12.66
#